data_AF-A0A820Q209-F1
#
_entry.id   AF-A0A820Q209-F1
#
_cell.length_a   1.000
_cell.length_b   1.000
_cell.length_c   1.000
_cell.angle_alpha   90.00
_cell.angle_beta   90.00
_cell.angle_gamma   90.00
#
_symmetry.space_group_name_H-M   'P 1'
#
loop_
_entity.id
_entity.type
_entity.pdbx_description
1 polymer ?
#
loop_
_entity_poly.entity_id
_entity_poly.type
_entity_poly.pdbx_seq_one_letter_code
_entity_poly.pdbx_strand_id
1 'polypeptide(L)'
;VPSELGVGMSLSLFHVLHYGLRKKMLLVNTPTAAEVLKLALDATPSPNNELMWDTPTAASSWLKTFAINNEELLKETNFRTKFTYTWSARESTPAGTHLLDLIGYVSRCINSIIKS
;
A
#
# COMPACT_ATOMS: atom_id res chain seq x y z
N VAL A 1 -5.68 18.46 10.69
CA VAL A 1 -6.10 19.82 11.11
C VAL A 1 -7.59 19.89 10.85
N PRO A 2 -8.44 20.09 11.88
CA PRO A 2 -9.87 20.29 11.66
C PRO A 2 -10.04 21.60 10.90
N SER A 3 -10.67 21.55 9.73
CA SER A 3 -11.04 22.72 8.96
C SER A 3 -12.52 22.65 8.65
N GLU A 4 -13.09 23.79 8.26
CA GLU A 4 -14.44 23.82 7.72
C GLU A 4 -14.55 23.01 6.43
N LEU A 5 -15.75 22.50 6.16
CA LEU A 5 -16.04 21.73 4.95
C LEU A 5 -15.90 22.63 3.72
N GLY A 6 -15.18 22.16 2.70
CA GLY A 6 -15.10 22.87 1.41
C GLY A 6 -14.01 23.94 1.30
N VAL A 7 -13.11 24.09 2.28
CA VAL A 7 -12.02 25.10 2.22
C VAL A 7 -10.86 24.75 1.27
N GLY A 8 -11.03 23.76 0.39
CA GLY A 8 -10.02 23.41 -0.62
C GLY A 8 -8.81 22.62 -0.11
N MET A 9 -8.87 22.02 1.09
CA MET A 9 -7.77 21.17 1.60
C MET A 9 -7.44 20.02 0.64
N SER A 10 -8.46 19.34 0.12
CA SER A 10 -8.26 18.24 -0.84
C SER A 10 -7.54 18.73 -2.10
N LEU A 11 -7.92 19.90 -2.62
CA LEU A 11 -7.29 20.50 -3.80
C LEU A 11 -5.82 20.87 -3.52
N SER A 12 -5.54 21.42 -2.34
CA SER A 12 -4.18 21.75 -1.91
C SER A 12 -3.32 20.48 -1.81
N LEU A 13 -3.87 19.39 -1.25
CA LEU A 13 -3.20 18.08 -1.22
C LEU A 13 -2.95 17.55 -2.63
N PHE A 14 -3.94 17.59 -3.52
CA PHE A 14 -3.76 17.18 -4.92
C PHE A 14 -2.69 17.99 -5.65
N HIS A 15 -2.58 19.30 -5.36
CA HIS A 15 -1.54 20.14 -5.93
C HIS A 15 -0.14 19.69 -5.49
N VAL A 16 0.04 19.39 -4.19
CA VAL A 16 1.30 18.85 -3.64
C VAL A 16 1.63 17.49 -4.25
N LEU A 17 0.64 16.60 -4.37
CA LEU A 17 0.80 15.29 -5.00
C LEU A 17 1.21 15.40 -6.48
N HIS A 18 0.54 16.27 -7.25
CA HIS A 18 0.89 16.50 -8.65
C HIS A 18 2.30 17.08 -8.78
N TYR A 19 2.68 18.02 -7.93
CA TYR A 19 4.04 18.56 -7.91
C TYR A 19 5.08 17.46 -7.61
N GLY A 20 4.82 16.61 -6.60
CA GLY A 20 5.66 15.47 -6.27
C GLY A 20 5.80 14.48 -7.43
N LEU A 21 4.70 14.17 -8.12
CA LEU A 21 4.70 13.32 -9.32
C LEU A 21 5.61 13.91 -10.40
N ARG A 22 5.46 15.21 -10.69
CA ARG A 22 6.28 15.92 -11.69
C ARG A 22 7.77 15.96 -11.34
N LYS A 23 8.12 15.87 -10.06
CA LYS A 23 9.50 15.84 -9.57
C LYS A 23 10.04 14.43 -9.39
N LYS A 24 9.33 13.39 -9.86
CA LYS A 24 9.70 11.97 -9.69
C LYS A 24 9.93 11.60 -8.22
N MET A 25 9.15 12.18 -7.31
CA MET A 25 9.19 11.81 -5.91
C MET A 25 8.34 10.55 -5.67
N LEU A 26 8.70 9.75 -4.67
CA LEU A 26 7.90 8.60 -4.26
C LEU A 26 6.62 9.10 -3.57
N LEU A 27 5.47 8.80 -4.15
CA LEU A 27 4.17 9.20 -3.64
C LEU A 27 3.55 8.10 -2.79
N VAL A 28 3.33 8.42 -1.51
CA VAL A 28 2.63 7.56 -0.56
C VAL A 28 1.36 8.27 -0.13
N ASN A 29 0.27 8.05 -0.86
CA ASN A 29 -1.04 8.58 -0.50
C ASN A 29 -1.80 7.57 0.36
N THR A 30 -2.09 7.93 1.61
CA THR A 30 -2.87 7.08 2.52
C THR A 30 -4.36 7.32 2.30
N PRO A 31 -5.18 6.27 2.13
CA PRO A 31 -6.62 6.42 2.02
C PRO A 31 -7.18 6.96 3.33
N THR A 32 -8.32 7.62 3.25
CA THR A 32 -9.00 8.10 4.45
C THR A 32 -9.48 6.93 5.30
N ALA A 33 -9.57 7.14 6.63
CA ALA A 33 -10.08 6.11 7.54
C ALA A 33 -11.47 5.60 7.13
N ALA A 34 -12.32 6.48 6.59
CA ALA A 34 -13.64 6.11 6.09
C ALA A 34 -13.58 5.16 4.87
N GLU A 35 -12.62 5.34 3.96
CA GLU A 35 -12.42 4.45 2.82
C GLU A 35 -11.87 3.08 3.25
N VAL A 36 -10.96 3.07 4.22
CA VAL A 36 -10.46 1.83 4.81
C VAL A 36 -11.60 1.06 5.47
N LEU A 37 -12.42 1.73 6.28
CA LEU A 37 -13.56 1.11 6.98
C LEU A 37 -14.62 0.55 6.01
N LYS A 38 -14.87 1.22 4.87
CA LYS A 38 -15.77 0.69 3.82
C LYS A 38 -15.28 -0.63 3.23
N LEU A 39 -13.96 -0.85 3.20
CA LEU A 39 -13.31 -2.02 2.66
C LEU A 39 -12.84 -3.01 3.74
N ALA A 40 -13.13 -2.75 5.02
CA ALA A 40 -12.70 -3.55 6.16
C ALA A 40 -13.68 -4.70 6.50
N LEU A 41 -14.44 -5.17 5.51
CA LEU A 41 -15.41 -6.27 5.71
C LEU A 41 -14.72 -7.60 6.02
N ASP A 42 -13.48 -7.76 5.57
CA ASP A 42 -12.62 -8.94 5.74
C ASP A 42 -11.56 -8.73 6.83
N ALA A 43 -11.85 -7.88 7.83
CA ALA A 43 -10.90 -7.60 8.90
C ALA A 43 -10.61 -8.89 9.71
N THR A 44 -9.33 -9.29 9.77
CA THR A 44 -8.86 -10.46 10.51
C THR A 44 -7.84 -10.06 11.58
N PRO A 45 -7.74 -10.78 12.70
CA PRO A 45 -6.71 -10.53 13.70
C PRO A 45 -5.32 -10.76 13.09
N SER A 46 -4.38 -9.85 13.38
CA SER A 46 -3.04 -9.94 12.82
C SER A 46 -2.23 -11.06 13.48
N PRO A 47 -1.57 -11.94 12.71
CA PRO A 47 -0.76 -13.03 13.26
C PRO A 47 0.50 -12.53 13.98
N ASN A 48 0.96 -11.31 13.69
CA ASN A 48 2.18 -10.74 14.27
C ASN A 48 1.91 -9.83 15.48
N ASN A 49 0.65 -9.37 15.65
CA ASN A 49 0.28 -8.48 16.73
C ASN A 49 -1.19 -8.67 17.09
N GLU A 50 -1.44 -9.26 18.26
CA GLU A 50 -2.78 -9.58 18.77
C GLU A 50 -3.67 -8.34 19.00
N LEU A 51 -3.07 -7.14 19.11
CA LEU A 51 -3.80 -5.87 19.25
C LEU A 51 -4.15 -5.22 17.91
N MET A 52 -3.76 -5.81 16.78
CA MET A 52 -3.98 -5.26 15.45
C MET A 52 -4.92 -6.14 14.62
N TRP A 53 -5.68 -5.47 13.76
CA TRP A 53 -6.56 -6.09 12.78
C TRP A 53 -6.04 -5.75 11.39
N ASP A 54 -5.82 -6.77 10.59
CA ASP A 54 -5.43 -6.65 9.20
C ASP A 54 -6.69 -6.57 8.34
N THR A 55 -6.67 -5.67 7.36
CA THR A 55 -7.77 -5.49 6.38
C THR A 55 -7.24 -5.80 4.98
N PRO A 56 -7.22 -7.08 4.55
CA PRO A 56 -6.56 -7.49 3.32
C PRO A 56 -7.12 -6.79 2.08
N THR A 57 -8.44 -6.64 1.97
CA THR A 57 -9.08 -5.98 0.82
C THR A 57 -8.66 -4.52 0.69
N ALA A 58 -8.67 -3.77 1.79
CA ALA A 58 -8.20 -2.39 1.81
C ALA A 58 -6.71 -2.29 1.47
N ALA A 59 -5.88 -3.19 2.01
CA ALA A 59 -4.45 -3.23 1.75
C ALA A 59 -4.12 -3.55 0.28
N SER A 60 -4.82 -4.53 -0.33
CA SER A 60 -4.66 -4.89 -1.74
C SER A 60 -5.07 -3.76 -2.67
N SER A 61 -6.20 -3.10 -2.39
CA SER A 61 -6.65 -1.93 -3.13
C SER A 61 -5.62 -0.80 -3.08
N TRP A 62 -5.12 -0.50 -1.89
CA TRP A 62 -4.11 0.53 -1.68
C TRP A 62 -2.79 0.21 -2.40
N LEU A 63 -2.29 -1.03 -2.29
CA LEU A 63 -1.05 -1.46 -2.94
C LEU A 63 -1.14 -1.35 -4.46
N LYS A 64 -2.30 -1.64 -5.06
CA LYS A 64 -2.53 -1.44 -6.50
C LYS A 64 -2.41 0.03 -6.88
N THR A 65 -3.07 0.92 -6.15
CA THR A 65 -2.99 2.37 -6.39
C THR A 65 -1.57 2.90 -6.20
N PHE A 66 -0.86 2.42 -5.16
CA PHE A 66 0.54 2.76 -4.92
C PHE A 66 1.46 2.33 -6.07
N ALA A 67 1.29 1.10 -6.57
CA ALA A 67 2.08 0.58 -7.69
C ALA A 67 1.84 1.38 -8.97
N ILE A 68 0.59 1.74 -9.28
CA ILE A 68 0.23 2.54 -10.46
C ILE A 68 0.82 3.96 -10.37
N ASN A 69 0.66 4.63 -9.24
CA ASN A 69 1.11 6.01 -9.07
C ASN A 69 2.62 6.17 -9.15
N ASN A 70 3.38 5.11 -8.84
CA ASN A 70 4.83 5.13 -8.79
C ASN A 70 5.49 4.23 -9.84
N GLU A 71 4.74 3.74 -10.83
CA GLU A 71 5.22 2.71 -11.75
C GLU A 71 6.51 3.12 -12.48
N GLU A 72 6.56 4.34 -13.02
CA GLU A 72 7.74 4.88 -13.71
C GLU A 72 8.96 4.91 -12.77
N LEU A 73 8.79 5.46 -11.57
CA LEU A 73 9.87 5.58 -10.59
C LEU A 73 10.35 4.21 -10.12
N LEU A 74 9.44 3.30 -9.79
CA LEU A 74 9.75 1.96 -9.29
C LEU A 74 10.50 1.11 -10.32
N LYS A 75 10.22 1.31 -11.62
CA LYS A 75 10.97 0.68 -12.72
C LYS A 75 12.37 1.29 -12.89
N GLU A 76 12.49 2.61 -12.79
CA GLU A 76 13.77 3.32 -13.00
C GLU A 76 14.79 3.11 -11.87
N THR A 77 14.35 3.13 -10.61
CA THR A 77 15.26 3.23 -9.44
C THR A 77 15.73 1.89 -8.86
N ASN A 78 15.25 0.76 -9.38
CA ASN A 78 15.67 -0.58 -8.95
C ASN A 78 15.70 -0.74 -7.41
N PHE A 79 14.61 -0.38 -6.73
CA PHE A 79 14.53 -0.53 -5.28
C PHE A 79 14.59 -2.00 -4.88
N ARG A 80 15.52 -2.33 -3.97
CA ARG A 80 15.72 -3.68 -3.44
C ARG A 80 15.39 -3.75 -1.95
N THR A 81 14.82 -4.86 -1.52
CA THR A 81 14.61 -5.15 -0.11
C THR A 81 15.95 -5.31 0.60
N LYS A 82 16.08 -4.74 1.81
CA LYS A 82 17.26 -4.94 2.64
C LYS A 82 17.16 -6.19 3.52
N PHE A 83 15.94 -6.62 3.81
CA PHE A 83 15.64 -7.69 4.74
C PHE A 83 14.94 -8.84 4.04
N THR A 84 15.11 -10.03 4.59
CA THR A 84 14.31 -11.20 4.24
C THR A 84 12.99 -11.14 5.00
N TYR A 85 11.88 -11.27 4.28
CA TYR A 85 10.54 -11.28 4.85
C TYR A 85 9.98 -12.71 4.81
N THR A 86 9.52 -13.22 5.94
CA THR A 86 8.90 -14.55 6.03
C THR A 86 7.39 -14.38 6.15
N TRP A 87 6.62 -14.96 5.23
CA TRP A 87 5.15 -14.84 5.17
C TRP A 87 4.45 -16.05 5.76
N SER A 88 5.04 -17.23 5.53
CA SER A 88 4.59 -18.49 6.12
C SER A 88 5.76 -19.46 6.25
N ALA A 89 5.55 -20.63 6.86
CA ALA A 89 6.57 -21.67 6.94
C ALA A 89 7.11 -22.13 5.57
N ARG A 90 6.36 -21.89 4.48
CA ARG A 90 6.72 -22.30 3.12
C ARG A 90 7.15 -21.13 2.24
N GLU A 91 6.81 -19.90 2.62
CA GLU A 91 6.97 -18.73 1.76
C GLU A 91 7.82 -17.66 2.45
N SER A 92 8.93 -17.31 1.80
CA SER A 92 9.78 -16.20 2.21
C SER A 92 10.26 -15.43 0.98
N THR A 93 10.42 -14.12 1.14
CA THR A 93 11.04 -13.24 0.16
C THR A 93 12.44 -12.88 0.65
N PRO A 94 13.52 -13.26 -0.05
CA PRO A 94 14.88 -12.97 0.37
C PRO A 94 15.20 -11.46 0.30
N ALA A 95 16.24 -11.07 1.02
CA ALA A 95 16.86 -9.75 0.83
C ALA A 95 17.37 -9.61 -0.63
N GLY A 96 17.25 -8.41 -1.18
CA GLY A 96 17.67 -8.08 -2.54
C GLY A 96 16.58 -8.21 -3.61
N THR A 97 15.40 -8.73 -3.27
CA THR A 97 14.25 -8.80 -4.19
C THR A 97 13.79 -7.40 -4.60
N HIS A 98 13.37 -7.24 -5.86
CA HIS A 98 12.83 -5.97 -6.34
C HIS A 98 11.52 -5.64 -5.63
N LEU A 99 11.33 -4.38 -5.27
CA LEU A 99 10.13 -3.92 -4.58
C LEU A 99 8.85 -4.18 -5.39
N LEU A 100 8.91 -4.09 -6.72
CA LEU A 100 7.78 -4.42 -7.60
C LEU A 100 7.37 -5.90 -7.49
N ASP A 101 8.35 -6.82 -7.46
CA ASP A 101 8.10 -8.25 -7.33
C ASP A 101 7.46 -8.57 -5.97
N LEU A 102 7.91 -7.88 -4.92
CA LEU A 102 7.34 -8.00 -3.57
C LEU A 102 5.87 -7.55 -3.56
N ILE A 103 5.56 -6.39 -4.13
CA ILE A 103 4.17 -5.88 -4.21
C ILE A 103 3.29 -6.84 -4.99
N GLY A 104 3.77 -7.38 -6.12
CA GLY A 104 3.05 -8.35 -6.93
C GLY A 104 2.81 -9.68 -6.20
N TYR A 105 3.78 -10.16 -5.42
CA TYR A 105 3.61 -11.34 -4.57
C TYR A 105 2.54 -11.10 -3.48
N VAL A 106 2.63 -10.00 -2.73
CA VAL A 106 1.66 -9.68 -1.66
C VAL A 106 0.24 -9.56 -2.21
N SER A 107 0.06 -8.90 -3.35
CA SER A 107 -1.25 -8.79 -4.01
C SER A 107 -1.83 -10.16 -4.36
N ARG A 108 -1.01 -11.11 -4.82
CA ARG A 108 -1.46 -12.49 -5.09
C ARG A 108 -1.84 -13.24 -3.82
N CYS A 109 -1.04 -13.15 -2.77
CA CYS A 109 -1.33 -13.79 -1.48
C CYS A 109 -2.65 -13.28 -0.89
N ILE A 110 -2.87 -11.96 -0.93
CA ILE A 110 -4.14 -11.38 -0.46
C ILE A 110 -5.32 -11.88 -1.29
N ASN A 111 -5.20 -11.93 -2.62
CA ASN A 111 -6.28 -12.41 -3.48
C ASN A 111 -6.59 -13.91 -3.27
N SER A 112 -5.61 -14.73 -2.87
CA SER A 112 -5.88 -16.13 -2.50
C SER A 112 -6.63 -16.25 -1.18
N ILE A 113 -6.44 -15.32 -0.24
CA ILE A 113 -7.16 -15.30 1.04
C ILE A 113 -8.61 -14.87 0.83
N ILE A 114 -8.86 -13.85 -0.01
CA ILE A 114 -10.20 -13.32 -0.26
C ILE A 114 -11.09 -14.31 -1.04
N LYS A 115 -10.51 -15.17 -1.87
CA LYS A 115 -11.25 -16.17 -2.69
C LYS A 115 -11.45 -17.52 -1.99
N SER A 116 -10.85 -17.72 -0.83
CA SER A 116 -10.99 -18.91 0.03
C SER A 116 -12.25 -18.82 0.89
#